data_AF-A0A916IZV6-F1
#
_entry.id   AF-A0A916IZV6-F1
#
_cell.length_a   1.000
_cell.length_b   1.000
_cell.length_c   1.000
_cell.angle_alpha   90.00
_cell.angle_beta   90.00
_cell.angle_gamma   90.00
#
_symmetry.space_group_name_H-M   'P 1'
#
loop_
_entity.id
_entity.type
_entity.pdbx_description
1 polymer ?
#
loop_
_entity_poly.entity_id
_entity_poly.type
_entity_poly.pdbx_seq_one_letter_code
_entity_poly.pdbx_strand_id
1 'polypeptide(L)'
;MLRITVELMPGGRLQGRRTLATADIGRIRSGALADYQIDMEEDLLPNPWSGMFQDYPRWSASVWDLVARSIAVALTGKEELPPRPVQPRVPVHLSADRTSYVRLDEIPEPTRSYFAHNIRASTRPIIDEAPDPLGCAYSWDWNDFLAGLR
;
A
#
# COMPACT_ATOMS: atom_id res chain seq x y z
N MET A 1 2.75 -14.70 20.24
CA MET A 1 2.55 -14.12 18.91
C MET A 1 1.58 -12.97 19.06
N LEU A 2 1.93 -11.80 18.55
CA LEU A 2 1.06 -10.62 18.51
C LEU A 2 0.65 -10.39 17.05
N ARG A 3 -0.64 -10.43 16.75
CA ARG A 3 -1.19 -10.10 15.44
C ARG A 3 -1.70 -8.66 15.45
N ILE A 4 -1.33 -7.89 14.43
CA ILE A 4 -1.85 -6.57 14.12
C ILE A 4 -2.64 -6.65 12.82
N THR A 5 -3.79 -5.99 12.78
CA THR A 5 -4.64 -5.87 11.58
C THR A 5 -4.93 -4.40 11.35
N VAL A 6 -4.71 -3.93 10.13
CA VAL A 6 -5.11 -2.59 9.68
C VAL A 6 -6.41 -2.74 8.90
N GLU A 7 -7.47 -2.12 9.40
CA GLU A 7 -8.81 -2.18 8.78
C GLU A 7 -9.25 -0.80 8.33
N LEU A 8 -9.79 -0.71 7.11
CA LEU A 8 -10.55 0.44 6.64
C LEU A 8 -12.01 0.28 7.08
N MET A 9 -12.52 1.28 7.79
CA MET A 9 -13.92 1.36 8.20
C MET A 9 -14.57 2.63 7.62
N PRO A 10 -15.24 2.53 6.46
CA PRO A 10 -15.88 3.69 5.83
C PRO A 10 -16.88 4.36 6.77
N GLY A 11 -16.67 5.64 7.07
CA GLY A 11 -17.51 6.40 8.00
C GLY A 11 -17.59 5.82 9.42
N GLY A 12 -16.59 5.02 9.84
CA GLY A 12 -16.56 4.34 11.14
C GLY A 12 -17.58 3.19 11.29
N ARG A 13 -18.17 2.72 10.18
CA ARG A 13 -19.17 1.65 10.18
C ARG A 13 -18.52 0.31 9.86
N LEU A 14 -19.12 -0.76 10.40
CA LEU A 14 -18.74 -2.14 10.06
C LEU A 14 -19.11 -2.51 8.61
N GLN A 15 -20.15 -1.87 8.07
CA GLN A 15 -20.56 -2.10 6.69
C GLN A 15 -19.51 -1.53 5.74
N GLY A 16 -18.98 -2.37 4.85
CA GLY A 16 -17.89 -2.00 3.95
C GLY A 16 -16.50 -2.09 4.58
N ARG A 17 -16.37 -2.71 5.77
CA ARG A 17 -15.07 -2.98 6.39
C ARG A 17 -14.19 -3.84 5.49
N ARG A 18 -12.93 -3.44 5.32
CA ARG A 18 -11.92 -4.21 4.59
C ARG A 18 -10.61 -4.23 5.37
N THR A 19 -10.00 -5.41 5.51
CA THR A 19 -8.61 -5.54 5.97
C THR A 19 -7.69 -5.06 4.87
N LEU A 20 -6.82 -4.10 5.19
CA LEU A 20 -5.81 -3.57 4.28
C LEU A 20 -4.51 -4.37 4.40
N ALA A 21 -4.07 -4.62 5.64
CA ALA A 21 -2.81 -5.31 5.91
C ALA A 21 -2.87 -6.05 7.25
N THR A 22 -2.00 -7.04 7.38
CA THR A 22 -1.77 -7.81 8.60
C THR A 22 -0.29 -7.88 8.90
N ALA A 23 0.04 -7.92 10.19
CA ALA A 23 1.40 -8.15 10.67
C ALA A 23 1.39 -9.14 11.83
N ASP A 24 2.28 -10.12 11.77
CA ASP A 24 2.52 -11.09 12.83
C ASP A 24 3.89 -10.83 13.46
N ILE A 25 3.90 -10.59 14.76
CA ILE A 25 5.11 -10.34 15.55
C ILE A 25 5.32 -11.54 16.50
N GLY A 26 6.31 -12.36 16.14
CA GLY A 26 6.74 -13.53 16.89
C GLY A 26 7.94 -13.20 17.76
N ARG A 27 7.93 -13.59 19.04
CA ARG A 27 9.13 -13.50 19.88
C ARG A 27 10.02 -14.72 19.64
N ILE A 28 11.26 -14.50 19.22
CA ILE A 28 12.24 -15.57 18.91
C ILE A 28 13.27 -15.75 20.03
N ARG A 29 13.65 -14.66 20.72
CA ARG A 29 14.50 -14.70 21.93
C ARG A 29 13.79 -14.01 23.09
N SER A 30 13.90 -14.58 24.29
CA SER A 30 13.31 -14.04 25.51
C SER A 30 14.38 -13.56 26.48
N GLY A 31 14.01 -12.61 27.35
CA GLY A 31 14.90 -12.00 28.33
C GLY A 31 14.42 -10.59 28.66
N ALA A 32 15.25 -9.84 29.39
CA ALA A 32 15.07 -8.39 29.55
C ALA A 32 15.23 -7.67 28.19
N LEU A 33 16.15 -8.17 27.35
CA LEU A 33 16.28 -7.84 25.94
C LEU A 33 15.75 -9.02 25.12
N ALA A 34 14.77 -8.78 24.26
CA ALA A 34 14.10 -9.82 23.49
C ALA A 34 14.18 -9.53 21.99
N ASP A 35 14.20 -10.59 21.20
CA ASP A 35 14.20 -10.48 19.75
C ASP A 35 12.84 -10.88 19.20
N TYR A 36 12.44 -10.20 18.15
CA TYR A 36 11.17 -10.40 17.48
C TYR A 36 11.39 -10.59 15.99
N GLN A 37 10.68 -11.56 15.42
CA GLN A 37 10.48 -11.71 13.99
C GLN A 37 9.16 -11.05 13.61
N ILE A 38 9.16 -10.32 12.51
CA ILE A 38 8.02 -9.59 11.98
C ILE A 38 7.76 -10.11 10.59
N ASP A 39 6.52 -10.53 10.33
CA ASP A 39 6.04 -10.90 9.00
C ASP A 39 4.80 -10.06 8.69
N MET A 40 4.82 -9.30 7.60
CA MET A 40 3.73 -8.42 7.17
C MET A 40 3.27 -8.78 5.77
N GLU A 41 1.98 -8.69 5.56
CA GLU A 41 1.33 -8.95 4.29
C GLU A 41 0.28 -7.87 4.00
N GLU A 42 0.08 -7.60 2.71
CA GLU A 42 -0.96 -6.71 2.22
C GLU A 42 -1.71 -7.40 1.09
N ASP A 43 -3.00 -7.08 0.96
CA ASP A 43 -3.92 -7.74 0.02
C ASP A 43 -3.55 -7.56 -1.46
N LEU A 44 -2.90 -6.45 -1.82
CA LEU A 44 -2.68 -6.07 -3.23
C LEU A 44 -1.25 -6.25 -3.74
N LEU A 45 -0.26 -6.25 -2.85
CA LEU A 45 1.13 -6.35 -3.24
C LEU A 45 1.64 -7.77 -2.97
N PRO A 46 2.28 -8.42 -3.96
CA PRO A 46 2.60 -9.85 -3.88
C PRO A 46 3.73 -10.19 -2.90
N ASN A 47 4.49 -9.20 -2.43
CA ASN A 47 5.69 -9.42 -1.64
C ASN A 47 5.40 -9.15 -0.16
N PRO A 48 5.42 -10.18 0.70
CA PRO A 48 5.39 -9.97 2.13
C PRO A 48 6.66 -9.24 2.57
N TRP A 49 6.52 -8.32 3.50
CA TRP A 49 7.65 -7.67 4.16
C TRP A 49 8.01 -8.45 5.41
N SER A 50 9.28 -8.73 5.62
CA SER A 50 9.75 -9.37 6.84
C SER A 50 10.92 -8.62 7.44
N GLY A 51 11.07 -8.75 8.75
CA GLY A 51 12.13 -8.10 9.51
C GLY A 51 12.44 -8.82 10.80
N MET A 52 13.62 -8.53 11.35
CA MET A 52 14.01 -8.99 12.68
C MET A 52 14.40 -7.78 13.51
N PHE A 53 13.75 -7.64 14.67
CA PHE A 53 14.04 -6.58 15.61
C PHE A 53 14.75 -7.17 16.82
N GLN A 54 15.96 -6.69 17.08
CA GLN A 54 16.87 -7.25 18.07
C GLN A 54 16.94 -6.40 19.34
N ASP A 55 17.22 -7.07 20.45
CA ASP A 55 17.53 -6.43 21.74
C ASP A 55 16.46 -5.46 22.25
N TYR A 56 15.17 -5.73 21.98
CA TYR A 56 14.09 -4.88 22.45
C TYR A 56 13.96 -4.95 23.98
N PRO A 57 14.07 -3.81 24.70
CA PRO A 57 13.95 -3.77 26.15
C PRO A 57 12.50 -4.00 26.57
N ARG A 58 12.22 -5.18 27.12
CA ARG A 58 10.86 -5.52 27.56
C ARG A 58 10.45 -4.69 28.77
N TRP A 59 9.17 -4.29 28.78
CA TRP A 59 8.53 -3.47 29.82
C TRP A 59 9.01 -2.01 29.91
N SER A 60 9.89 -1.54 29.01
CA SER A 60 10.28 -0.13 28.95
C SER A 60 9.20 0.78 28.38
N ALA A 61 8.28 0.23 27.58
CA ALA A 61 7.25 0.96 26.85
C ALA A 61 5.98 0.12 26.65
N SER A 62 4.95 0.75 26.08
CA SER A 62 3.72 0.07 25.69
C SER A 62 3.97 -0.91 24.54
N VAL A 63 3.02 -1.84 24.34
CA VAL A 63 3.06 -2.75 23.18
C VAL A 63 3.07 -2.01 21.83
N TRP A 64 2.53 -0.79 21.77
CA TRP A 64 2.49 0.00 20.54
C TRP A 64 3.86 0.53 20.12
N ASP A 65 4.80 0.71 21.06
CA ASP A 65 6.19 1.04 20.72
C ASP A 65 6.86 -0.12 19.97
N LEU A 66 6.69 -1.35 20.48
CA LEU A 66 7.12 -2.56 19.78
C LEU A 66 6.49 -2.64 18.38
N VAL A 67 5.18 -2.45 18.27
CA VAL A 67 4.47 -2.49 16.97
C VAL A 67 5.04 -1.46 15.99
N ALA A 68 5.19 -0.21 16.41
CA ALA A 68 5.67 0.86 15.52
C ALA A 68 7.10 0.59 15.02
N ARG A 69 8.01 0.18 15.91
CA ARG A 69 9.40 -0.15 15.55
C ARG A 69 9.48 -1.40 14.68
N SER A 70 8.68 -2.42 14.99
CA SER A 70 8.58 -3.65 14.19
C SER A 70 8.12 -3.35 12.76
N ILE A 71 7.12 -2.48 12.57
CA ILE A 71 6.67 -2.05 11.25
C ILE A 71 7.80 -1.28 10.53
N ALA A 72 8.47 -0.36 11.21
CA ALA A 72 9.59 0.39 10.62
C ALA A 72 10.71 -0.55 10.11
N VAL A 73 11.11 -1.51 10.95
CA VAL A 73 12.14 -2.50 10.62
C VAL A 73 11.71 -3.40 9.47
N ALA A 74 10.47 -3.86 9.45
CA ALA A 74 9.98 -4.71 8.36
C ALA A 74 9.87 -3.94 7.02
N LEU A 75 9.57 -2.63 7.05
CA LEU A 75 9.49 -1.80 5.83
C LEU A 75 10.87 -1.36 5.32
N THR A 76 11.83 -1.05 6.20
CA THR A 76 13.08 -0.38 5.81
C THR A 76 14.36 -1.15 6.15
N GLY A 77 14.25 -2.22 6.95
CA GLY A 77 15.38 -2.92 7.56
C GLY A 77 16.03 -2.18 8.73
N LYS A 78 15.49 -1.02 9.15
CA LYS A 78 16.01 -0.19 10.24
C LYS A 78 14.87 0.35 11.11
N GLU A 79 15.18 0.84 12.31
CA GLU A 79 14.22 1.54 13.17
C GLU A 79 13.90 2.97 12.68
N GLU A 80 13.63 3.12 11.38
CA GLU A 80 13.32 4.38 10.74
C GLU A 80 12.08 4.21 9.87
N LEU A 81 11.15 5.16 9.93
CA LEU A 81 9.99 5.15 9.03
C LEU A 81 10.45 5.46 7.60
N PRO A 82 9.85 4.81 6.58
CA PRO A 82 10.11 5.18 5.20
C PRO A 82 9.70 6.64 4.95
N PRO A 83 10.29 7.30 3.94
CA PRO A 83 9.87 8.63 3.55
C PRO A 83 8.37 8.64 3.22
N ARG A 84 7.71 9.76 3.50
CA ARG A 84 6.29 9.92 3.18
C ARG A 84 6.07 9.68 1.68
N PRO A 85 5.08 8.86 1.29
CA PRO A 85 4.76 8.65 -0.12
C PRO A 85 4.47 9.98 -0.82
N VAL A 86 5.02 10.12 -2.03
CA VAL A 86 4.81 11.29 -2.89
C VAL A 86 3.85 10.89 -4.00
N GLN A 87 2.90 11.78 -4.34
CA GLN A 87 2.00 11.53 -5.46
C GLN A 87 2.79 11.46 -6.78
N PRO A 88 2.61 10.39 -7.58
CA PRO A 88 3.33 10.25 -8.84
C PRO A 88 2.84 11.29 -9.85
N ARG A 89 3.78 11.86 -10.61
CA ARG A 89 3.47 12.74 -11.73
C ARG A 89 3.33 11.89 -12.99
N VAL A 90 2.09 11.61 -13.37
CA VAL A 90 1.76 10.82 -14.56
C VAL A 90 1.27 11.76 -15.66
N PRO A 91 1.77 11.64 -16.91
CA PRO A 91 1.28 12.44 -18.03
C PRO A 91 -0.21 12.18 -18.32
N VAL A 92 -0.93 13.25 -18.66
CA VAL A 92 -2.29 13.17 -19.21
C VAL A 92 -2.22 13.45 -20.70
N HIS A 93 -2.72 12.52 -21.50
CA HIS A 93 -2.75 12.58 -22.96
C HIS A 93 -4.14 12.98 -23.45
N LEU A 94 -4.21 13.48 -24.68
CA LEU A 94 -5.46 13.83 -25.37
C LEU A 94 -5.50 13.10 -26.71
N SER A 95 -6.54 12.29 -26.96
CA SER A 95 -6.74 11.61 -28.24
C SER A 95 -7.25 12.56 -29.34
N ALA A 96 -7.26 12.11 -30.59
CA ALA A 96 -7.85 12.87 -31.70
C ALA A 96 -9.34 13.21 -31.44
N ASP A 97 -10.06 12.28 -30.80
CA ASP A 97 -11.46 12.43 -30.40
C ASP A 97 -11.66 13.27 -29.12
N ARG A 98 -10.60 13.97 -28.67
CA ARG A 98 -10.59 14.82 -27.47
C ARG A 98 -10.88 14.07 -26.16
N THR A 99 -10.58 12.78 -26.11
CA THR A 99 -10.65 12.00 -24.86
C THR A 99 -9.35 12.20 -24.07
N SER A 100 -9.46 12.67 -22.83
CA SER A 100 -8.31 12.82 -21.93
C SER A 100 -8.05 11.55 -21.13
N TYR A 101 -6.86 10.97 -21.25
CA TYR A 101 -6.52 9.66 -20.69
C TYR A 101 -5.12 9.61 -20.06
N VAL A 102 -4.89 8.64 -19.19
CA VAL A 102 -3.58 8.25 -18.68
C VAL A 102 -3.25 6.85 -19.17
N ARG A 103 -1.96 6.53 -19.32
CA ARG A 103 -1.51 5.19 -19.68
C ARG A 103 -1.05 4.44 -18.44
N LEU A 104 -1.46 3.19 -18.30
CA LEU A 104 -1.15 2.39 -17.11
C LEU A 104 0.35 2.09 -16.99
N ASP A 105 1.05 1.93 -18.11
CA ASP A 105 2.49 1.65 -18.18
C ASP A 105 3.36 2.85 -17.78
N GLU A 106 2.82 4.07 -17.80
CA GLU A 106 3.48 5.29 -17.31
C GLU A 106 3.32 5.49 -15.80
N ILE A 107 2.39 4.79 -15.16
CA ILE A 107 2.18 4.87 -13.71
C ILE A 107 3.25 4.04 -13.00
N PRO A 108 4.02 4.59 -12.05
CA PRO A 108 5.01 3.80 -11.31
C PRO A 108 4.35 2.81 -10.35
N GLU A 109 5.01 1.68 -10.09
CA GLU A 109 4.64 0.82 -8.97
C GLU A 109 5.01 1.50 -7.63
N PRO A 110 4.25 1.26 -6.55
CA PRO A 110 3.11 0.35 -6.47
C PRO A 110 1.78 0.96 -6.96
N THR A 111 1.75 2.26 -7.28
CA THR A 111 0.50 3.00 -7.58
C THR A 111 -0.27 2.41 -8.75
N ARG A 112 0.43 1.88 -9.77
CA ARG A 112 -0.18 1.19 -10.90
C ARG A 112 -1.05 0.02 -10.46
N SER A 113 -0.52 -0.86 -9.60
CA SER A 113 -1.25 -2.03 -9.09
C SER A 113 -2.52 -1.63 -8.34
N TYR A 114 -2.43 -0.64 -7.44
CA TYR A 114 -3.61 -0.13 -6.72
C TYR A 114 -4.64 0.51 -7.66
N PHE A 115 -4.19 1.34 -8.61
CA PHE A 115 -5.08 2.01 -9.54
C PHE A 115 -5.79 1.01 -10.46
N ALA A 116 -5.06 0.05 -11.02
CA ALA A 116 -5.62 -1.01 -11.86
C ALA A 116 -6.66 -1.85 -11.10
N HIS A 117 -6.39 -2.17 -9.82
CA HIS A 117 -7.36 -2.85 -8.97
C HIS A 117 -8.61 -2.00 -8.70
N ASN A 118 -8.45 -0.69 -8.53
CA ASN A 118 -9.54 0.26 -8.29
C ASN A 118 -10.48 0.35 -9.48
N ILE A 119 -9.94 0.52 -10.69
CA ILE A 119 -10.71 0.69 -11.93
C ILE A 119 -11.16 -0.63 -12.57
N ARG A 120 -10.99 -1.78 -11.91
CA ARG A 120 -11.27 -3.11 -12.50
C ARG A 120 -12.70 -3.30 -13.02
N ALA A 121 -13.64 -2.55 -12.46
CA ALA A 121 -15.06 -2.58 -12.85
C ALA A 121 -15.47 -1.33 -13.66
N SER A 122 -14.54 -0.42 -13.92
CA SER A 122 -14.77 0.79 -14.72
C SER A 122 -14.63 0.49 -16.22
N THR A 123 -15.41 1.18 -17.03
CA THR A 123 -15.19 1.22 -18.48
C THR A 123 -13.89 1.96 -18.78
N ARG A 124 -13.08 1.41 -19.67
CA ARG A 124 -11.79 1.99 -20.07
C ARG A 124 -11.85 2.46 -21.52
N PRO A 125 -11.21 3.59 -21.88
CA PRO A 125 -11.14 4.02 -23.26
C PRO A 125 -10.24 3.08 -24.06
N ILE A 126 -10.64 2.81 -25.31
CA ILE A 126 -9.77 2.19 -26.31
C ILE A 126 -9.17 3.33 -27.11
N ILE A 127 -7.84 3.47 -27.09
CA ILE A 127 -7.14 4.57 -27.76
C ILE A 127 -6.22 3.97 -28.83
N ASP A 128 -6.67 3.94 -30.08
CA ASP A 128 -5.93 3.31 -31.19
C ASP A 128 -4.56 3.96 -31.45
N GLU A 129 -4.39 5.25 -31.10
CA GLU A 129 -3.11 5.95 -31.26
C GLU A 129 -2.11 5.67 -30.12
N ALA A 130 -2.53 5.01 -29.05
CA ALA A 130 -1.66 4.66 -27.93
C ALA A 130 -0.83 3.40 -28.25
N PRO A 131 0.41 3.29 -27.73
CA PRO A 131 1.23 2.09 -27.90
C PRO A 131 0.54 0.80 -27.41
N ASP A 132 -0.24 0.91 -26.33
CA ASP A 132 -1.17 -0.13 -25.87
C ASP A 132 -2.60 0.45 -25.84
N PRO A 133 -3.42 0.18 -26.87
CA PRO A 133 -4.77 0.73 -26.97
C PRO A 133 -5.70 0.33 -25.84
N LEU A 134 -5.47 -0.83 -25.23
CA LEU A 134 -6.24 -1.34 -24.09
C LEU A 134 -5.57 -0.99 -22.76
N GLY A 135 -4.39 -0.37 -22.78
CA GLY A 135 -3.57 0.02 -21.64
C GLY A 135 -3.90 1.40 -21.06
N CYS A 136 -5.05 1.98 -21.41
CA CYS A 136 -5.43 3.33 -21.04
C CYS A 136 -6.53 3.38 -19.96
N ALA A 137 -6.63 4.49 -19.26
CA ALA A 137 -7.72 4.82 -18.33
C ALA A 137 -8.11 6.29 -18.49
N TYR A 138 -9.37 6.64 -18.21
CA TYR A 138 -9.78 8.04 -18.27
C TYR A 138 -9.03 8.88 -17.22
N SER A 139 -8.67 10.10 -17.61
CA SER A 139 -7.98 11.03 -16.70
C SER A 139 -8.82 11.41 -15.48
N TRP A 140 -10.16 11.42 -15.57
CA TRP A 140 -11.02 11.63 -14.40
C TRP A 140 -10.91 10.49 -13.39
N ASP A 141 -10.78 9.23 -13.84
CA ASP A 141 -10.70 8.08 -12.92
C ASP A 141 -9.38 8.13 -12.15
N TRP A 142 -8.32 8.56 -12.84
CA TRP A 142 -7.02 8.81 -12.22
C TRP A 142 -7.09 9.93 -11.16
N ASN A 143 -7.75 11.04 -11.46
CA ASN A 143 -7.90 12.15 -10.52
C ASN A 143 -8.76 11.77 -9.30
N ASP A 144 -9.85 11.05 -9.51
CA ASP A 144 -10.72 10.58 -8.43
C ASP A 144 -9.97 9.61 -7.51
N PHE A 145 -9.17 8.70 -8.09
CA PHE A 145 -8.30 7.80 -7.34
C PHE A 145 -7.27 8.56 -6.49
N LEU A 146 -6.59 9.55 -7.07
CA LEU A 146 -5.62 10.38 -6.32
C LEU A 146 -6.27 11.22 -5.22
N ALA A 147 -7.53 11.62 -5.41
CA ALA A 147 -8.32 12.36 -4.42
C ALA A 147 -8.94 11.45 -3.34
N GLY A 148 -8.82 10.12 -3.48
CA GLY A 148 -9.45 9.15 -2.57
C GLY A 148 -10.98 9.15 -2.65
N LEU A 149 -11.55 9.59 -3.78
CA LEU A 149 -12.99 9.62 -4.03
C LEU A 149 -13.51 8.28 -4.57
N ARG A 150 -12.60 7.42 -5.04
CA ARG A 150 -12.87 6.10 -5.60
C ARG A 150 -11.86 5.08 -5.15
#